data_AF-A0A0C3QK14-F1
#
_entry.id   AF-A0A0C3QK14-F1
#
_cell.length_a   1.000
_cell.length_b   1.000
_cell.length_c   1.000
_cell.angle_alpha   90.00
_cell.angle_beta   90.00
_cell.angle_gamma   90.00
#
_symmetry.space_group_name_H-M   'P 1'
#
loop_
_entity.id
_entity.type
_entity.pdbx_description
1 polymer ?
#
loop_
_entity_poly.entity_id
_entity_poly.type
_entity_poly.pdbx_seq_one_letter_code
_entity_poly.pdbx_strand_id
1 'polypeptide(L)'
;LSCLLFDLAIELLAESLRRSDLKGLTIEGAVERLLVRLFADDTQLYLSKSVRPRGQVKEITDESCLASTTHFNQEKTEFLPLGSAEYK
;
A
#
# COMPACT_ATOMS: atom_id res chain seq x y z
N LEU A 1 -2.32 2.73 21.66
CA LEU A 1 -2.08 1.35 21.16
C LEU A 1 -0.60 1.05 21.36
N SER A 2 -0.20 -0.11 21.89
CA SER A 2 1.24 -0.44 22.01
C SER A 2 1.85 -0.73 20.63
N CYS A 3 3.17 -0.58 20.48
CA CYS A 3 3.86 -0.81 19.20
C CYS A 3 3.56 -2.20 18.60
N LEU A 4 3.55 -3.24 19.44
CA LEU A 4 3.26 -4.61 19.01
C LEU A 4 1.84 -4.80 18.47
N LEU A 5 0.85 -4.13 19.05
CA LEU A 5 -0.52 -4.18 18.55
C LEU A 5 -0.65 -3.47 17.21
N PHE A 6 0.19 -2.47 16.96
CA PHE A 6 0.26 -1.79 15.66
C PHE A 6 0.84 -2.72 14.60
N ASP A 7 1.94 -3.41 14.92
CA ASP A 7 2.56 -4.39 14.02
C ASP A 7 1.59 -5.51 13.62
N LEU A 8 0.77 -6.00 14.56
CA LEU A 8 -0.28 -6.98 14.28
C LEU A 8 -1.39 -6.43 13.37
N ALA A 9 -1.81 -5.18 13.57
CA ALA A 9 -2.85 -4.55 12.77
C ALA A 9 -2.38 -4.28 11.32
N ILE A 10 -1.14 -3.81 11.14
CA ILE A 10 -0.59 -3.55 9.80
C ILE A 10 -0.26 -4.83 9.03
N GLU A 11 -0.01 -5.95 9.71
CA GLU A 11 0.22 -7.24 9.04
C GLU A 11 -1.01 -7.74 8.29
N LEU A 12 -2.23 -7.48 8.81
CA LEU A 12 -3.48 -7.79 8.10
C LEU A 12 -3.56 -7.07 6.75
N LEU A 13 -3.17 -5.80 6.73
CA LEU A 13 -3.10 -5.01 5.50
C LEU A 13 -1.99 -5.54 4.58
N ALA A 14 -0.82 -5.86 5.13
CA ALA A 14 0.30 -6.41 4.38
C ALA A 14 -0.11 -7.70 3.63
N GLU A 15 -0.85 -8.58 4.30
CA GLU A 15 -1.33 -9.82 3.71
C GLU A 15 -2.35 -9.58 2.60
N SER A 16 -3.34 -8.71 2.81
CA SER A 16 -4.32 -8.33 1.78
C SER A 16 -3.64 -7.73 0.55
N LEU A 17 -2.62 -6.90 0.74
CA LEU A 17 -1.82 -6.34 -0.36
C LEU A 17 -1.02 -7.42 -1.10
N ARG A 18 -0.39 -8.37 -0.39
CA ARG A 18 0.36 -9.47 -1.00
C ARG A 18 -0.53 -10.37 -1.87
N ARG A 19 -1.77 -10.62 -1.43
CA ARG A 19 -2.76 -11.44 -2.16
C ARG A 19 -3.45 -10.70 -3.30
N SER A 20 -3.35 -9.38 -3.34
CA SER A 20 -4.01 -8.57 -4.36
C SER A 20 -3.35 -8.67 -5.75
N ASP A 21 -4.12 -8.33 -6.77
CA ASP A 21 -3.62 -8.21 -8.15
C ASP A 21 -2.81 -6.94 -8.43
N LEU A 22 -2.63 -6.08 -7.41
CA LEU A 22 -1.82 -4.86 -7.53
C LEU A 22 -0.43 -5.22 -8.03
N LYS A 23 0.09 -4.41 -8.96
CA LYS A 23 1.42 -4.60 -9.55
C LYS A 23 2.38 -3.58 -8.95
N GLY A 24 3.40 -4.07 -8.25
CA GLY A 24 4.47 -3.26 -7.66
C GLY A 24 5.56 -2.86 -8.65
N LEU A 25 6.61 -2.21 -8.14
CA LEU A 25 7.83 -1.91 -8.88
C LEU A 25 8.78 -3.11 -8.89
N THR A 26 9.35 -3.40 -10.05
CA THR A 26 10.46 -4.36 -10.17
C THR A 26 11.77 -3.57 -10.08
N ILE A 27 12.63 -3.94 -9.14
CA ILE A 27 13.93 -3.29 -8.95
C ILE A 27 14.99 -4.24 -9.50
N GLU A 28 15.89 -3.73 -10.34
CA GLU A 28 16.99 -4.53 -10.87
C GLU A 28 17.85 -5.09 -9.73
N GLY A 29 18.06 -6.41 -9.73
CA GLY A 29 18.80 -7.12 -8.68
C GLY A 29 17.98 -7.48 -7.44
N ALA A 30 16.73 -7.03 -7.31
CA ALA A 30 15.83 -7.50 -6.26
C ALA A 30 15.14 -8.80 -6.69
N VAL A 31 15.07 -9.78 -5.78
CA VAL A 31 14.36 -11.04 -6.01
C VAL A 31 12.85 -10.82 -6.03
N GLU A 32 12.37 -9.90 -5.19
CA GLU A 32 10.95 -9.59 -5.04
C GLU A 32 10.64 -8.17 -5.51
N ARG A 33 9.40 -7.98 -5.96
CA ARG A 33 8.88 -6.66 -6.32
C ARG A 33 8.63 -5.82 -5.05
N LEU A 34 8.86 -4.51 -5.15
CA LEU A 34 8.45 -3.56 -4.13
C LEU A 34 6.99 -3.15 -4.35
N LEU A 35 6.09 -3.59 -3.46
CA LEU A 35 4.68 -3.22 -3.51
C LEU A 35 4.30 -2.19 -2.44
N VAL A 36 4.77 -2.40 -1.21
CA VAL A 36 4.39 -1.59 -0.06
C VAL A 36 5.57 -1.42 0.90
N ARG A 37 5.63 -0.26 1.54
CA ARG A 37 6.43 0.00 2.74
C ARG A 37 5.46 0.37 3.86
N LEU A 38 5.56 -0.36 4.97
CA LEU A 38 4.77 -0.15 6.18
C LEU A 38 5.73 0.26 7.31
N PHE A 39 5.41 1.35 8.02
CA PHE A 39 6.18 1.77 9.17
C PHE A 39 5.27 2.49 10.15
N ALA A 40 4.97 1.85 11.29
CA ALA A 40 3.94 2.33 12.22
C ALA A 40 2.65 2.67 11.45
N ASP A 41 2.12 3.88 11.59
CA ASP A 41 0.92 4.36 10.89
C ASP A 41 1.17 4.80 9.44
N ASP A 42 2.42 4.99 9.04
CA ASP A 42 2.76 5.39 7.68
C ASP A 42 2.74 4.18 6.72
N THR A 43 1.93 4.30 5.67
CA THR A 43 1.81 3.32 4.59
C THR A 43 2.13 3.96 3.26
N GLN A 44 3.09 3.40 2.53
CA GLN A 44 3.46 3.87 1.19
C GLN A 44 3.36 2.73 0.17
N LEU A 45 2.54 2.92 -0.86
CA LEU A 45 2.37 1.96 -1.95
C LEU A 45 3.16 2.39 -3.18
N TYR A 46 3.79 1.41 -3.82
CA TYR A 46 4.52 1.57 -5.06
C TYR A 46 3.80 0.78 -6.15
N LEU A 47 3.18 1.48 -7.10
CA LEU A 47 2.23 0.88 -8.05
C LEU A 47 2.67 1.12 -9.48
N SER A 48 2.59 0.07 -10.30
CA SER A 48 2.81 0.15 -11.74
C SER A 48 1.68 0.90 -12.44
N LYS A 49 2.03 1.62 -13.52
CA LYS A 49 1.10 2.40 -14.35
C LYS A 49 0.08 1.53 -15.11
N SER A 50 0.33 0.24 -15.24
CA SER A 50 -0.41 -0.66 -16.15
C SER A 50 -1.88 -0.93 -15.74
N VAL A 51 -2.31 -0.57 -14.53
CA VAL A 51 -3.67 -0.81 -14.02
C VAL A 51 -4.16 0.44 -13.28
N ARG A 52 -5.48 0.72 -13.25
CA ARG A 52 -6.09 1.77 -12.40
C ARG A 52 -5.96 1.36 -10.92
N PRO A 53 -4.94 1.81 -10.19
CA PRO A 53 -4.62 1.20 -8.90
C PRO A 53 -5.55 1.71 -7.79
N ARG A 54 -6.10 2.91 -7.97
CA ARG A 54 -6.83 3.66 -6.94
C ARG A 54 -8.06 2.91 -6.40
N GLY A 55 -8.83 2.27 -7.30
CA GLY A 55 -10.02 1.51 -6.91
C GLY A 55 -9.67 0.29 -6.06
N GLN A 56 -8.75 -0.55 -6.56
CA GLN A 56 -8.29 -1.73 -5.84
C GLN A 56 -7.62 -1.39 -4.51
N VAL A 57 -6.79 -0.34 -4.47
CA VAL A 57 -6.19 0.12 -3.22
C VAL A 57 -7.27 0.52 -2.22
N LYS A 58 -8.28 1.28 -2.64
CA LYS A 58 -9.38 1.70 -1.78
C LYS A 58 -10.16 0.49 -1.23
N GLU A 59 -10.50 -0.47 -2.08
CA GLU A 59 -11.18 -1.70 -1.66
C GLU A 59 -10.40 -2.46 -0.59
N ILE A 60 -9.09 -2.65 -0.81
CA ILE A 60 -8.21 -3.34 0.13
C ILE A 60 -8.08 -2.58 1.46
N THR A 61 -7.92 -1.25 1.40
CA THR A 61 -7.81 -0.43 2.62
C THR A 61 -9.12 -0.40 3.39
N ASP A 62 -10.27 -0.32 2.72
CA ASP A 62 -11.59 -0.30 3.37
C ASP A 62 -11.87 -1.64 4.06
N GLU A 63 -11.56 -2.76 3.41
CA GLU A 63 -11.67 -4.10 4.00
C GLU A 63 -10.76 -4.25 5.23
N SER A 64 -9.51 -3.81 5.10
CA SER A 64 -8.54 -3.86 6.20
C SER A 64 -8.96 -2.98 7.38
N CYS A 65 -9.51 -1.79 7.12
CA CYS A 65 -10.07 -0.91 8.15
C CYS A 65 -11.26 -1.55 8.87
N LEU A 66 -12.16 -2.20 8.12
CA LEU A 66 -13.30 -2.91 8.70
C LEU A 66 -12.84 -4.04 9.64
N ALA A 67 -11.84 -4.82 9.23
CA ALA A 67 -11.32 -5.94 10.01
C ALA A 67 -10.52 -5.51 11.25
N SER A 68 -9.74 -4.44 11.13
CA SER A 68 -8.83 -3.96 12.19
C SER A 68 -9.44 -2.87 13.08
N THR A 69 -10.66 -2.40 12.78
CA THR A 69 -11.29 -1.23 13.42
C THR A 69 -10.44 0.05 13.33
N THR A 70 -9.61 0.16 12.29
CA THR A 70 -8.77 1.33 12.03
C THR A 70 -9.39 2.25 10.98
N HIS A 71 -8.79 3.42 10.76
CA HIS A 71 -9.24 4.38 9.77
C HIS A 71 -8.05 4.98 9.01
N PHE A 72 -8.03 4.81 7.68
CA PHE A 72 -7.07 5.48 6.81
C PHE A 72 -7.41 6.96 6.65
N ASN A 73 -6.43 7.84 6.87
CA ASN A 73 -6.63 9.27 6.69
C ASN A 73 -6.58 9.65 5.20
N GLN A 74 -7.75 9.69 4.56
CA GLN A 74 -7.87 10.03 3.13
C GLN A 74 -7.39 11.45 2.80
N GLU A 75 -7.48 12.40 3.74
CA GLU A 75 -7.01 13.78 3.52
C GLU A 75 -5.48 13.85 3.44
N LYS A 76 -4.77 12.92 4.08
CA LYS A 76 -3.32 12.80 4.03
C LYS A 76 -2.83 11.87 2.91
N THR A 77 -3.72 11.19 2.20
CA THR A 77 -3.34 10.26 1.14
C THR A 77 -2.96 11.02 -0.13
N GLU A 78 -1.69 10.94 -0.50
CA GLU A 78 -1.15 11.55 -1.71
C GLU A 78 -0.83 10.52 -2.80
N PHE A 79 -1.13 10.88 -4.05
CA PHE A 79 -0.74 10.09 -5.22
C PHE A 79 0.37 10.82 -5.98
N LEU A 80 1.60 10.38 -5.77
CA LEU A 80 2.78 10.98 -6.39
C LEU A 80 3.20 10.16 -7.63
N PRO A 81 3.34 10.78 -8.82
CA PRO A 81 3.92 10.11 -9.97
C PRO A 81 5.41 9.84 -9.72
N LEU A 82 5.86 8.63 -10.05
CA LEU A 82 7.26 8.19 -9.97
C LEU A 82 7.78 7.98 -11.40
N GLY A 83 8.86 8.68 -11.79
CA GLY A 83 9.46 8.59 -13.13
C GLY A 83 9.91 9.94 -13.72
N SER A 84 10.35 9.94 -14.98
CA SER A 84 10.82 11.14 -15.71
C SER A 84 9.66 12.09 -16.09
N ALA A 85 9.99 13.33 -16.49
CA ALA A 85 9.01 14.38 -16.77
C ALA A 85 8.00 14.05 -17.89
N GLU A 86 8.31 13.12 -18.80
CA GLU A 86 7.35 12.59 -19.78
C GLU A 86 6.21 11.78 -19.15
N TYR A 87 6.35 11.44 -17.86
CA TYR A 87 5.35 10.77 -17.03
C TYR A 87 4.70 11.70 -15.99
N LYS A 88 4.96 13.02 -16.04
CA LYS A 88 4.27 14.03 -15.24
C LYS A 88 2.98 14.50 -15.90
#